data_AF-A0A0N4WYQ3-F1
#
_entry.id   AF-A0A0N4WYQ3-F1
#
_cell.length_a   1.000
_cell.length_b   1.000
_cell.length_c   1.000
_cell.angle_alpha   90.00
_cell.angle_beta   90.00
_cell.angle_gamma   90.00
#
_symmetry.space_group_name_H-M   'P 1'
#
loop_
_entity.id
_entity.type
_entity.pdbx_description
1 polymer ?
#
loop_
_entity_poly.entity_id
_entity_poly.type
_entity_poly.pdbx_seq_one_letter_code
_entity_poly.pdbx_strand_id
1 'polypeptide(L)'
;MEDRATGNTDGFAMSIDIDGFDVADAPAVSTPAENGIVASDFLRTVLTLDLSKLVATEIVEFLPKFDDQQKSSEELVVNLMESIYLTKFFQNETTAAIEQRRQATA
;
A
#
# COMPACT_ATOMS: atom_id res chain seq x y z
N MET A 1 17.59 12.77 12.33
CA MET A 1 17.47 11.86 11.19
C MET A 1 16.34 10.92 11.58
N GLU A 2 15.17 11.05 10.96
CA GLU A 2 14.08 10.11 11.26
C GLU A 2 14.48 8.72 10.79
N ASP A 3 14.23 7.73 11.64
CA ASP A 3 14.49 6.34 11.31
C ASP A 3 13.47 5.89 10.25
N ARG A 4 13.94 5.46 9.09
CA ARG A 4 13.10 5.10 7.94
C ARG A 4 13.33 3.62 7.65
N ALA A 5 12.26 2.89 7.34
CA ALA A 5 12.35 1.49 6.95
C ALA A 5 13.27 1.25 5.74
N THR A 6 13.53 2.26 4.90
CA THR A 6 14.45 2.21 3.76
C THR A 6 15.91 2.53 4.11
N GLY A 7 16.14 3.13 5.30
CA GLY A 7 17.45 3.50 5.80
C GLY A 7 18.15 2.29 6.41
N ASN A 8 19.35 1.98 5.91
CA ASN A 8 20.20 0.90 6.42
C ASN A 8 19.56 -0.51 6.42
N THR A 9 18.56 -0.76 5.57
CA THR A 9 17.98 -2.08 5.32
C THR A 9 18.19 -2.51 3.87
N ASP A 10 18.29 -3.81 3.64
CA ASP A 10 18.30 -4.39 2.28
C ASP A 10 16.90 -4.37 1.64
N GLY A 11 15.86 -4.38 2.48
CA GLY A 11 14.47 -4.38 2.07
C GLY A 11 13.53 -4.25 3.27
N PHE A 12 12.25 -4.01 3.01
CA PHE A 12 11.21 -3.99 4.04
C PHE A 12 9.94 -4.69 3.56
N ALA A 13 9.10 -5.12 4.51
CA ALA A 13 7.77 -5.65 4.23
C ALA A 13 6.70 -4.72 4.80
N MET A 14 5.51 -4.75 4.20
CA MET A 14 4.35 -3.96 4.62
C MET A 14 3.24 -4.92 5.08
N SER A 15 2.86 -4.84 6.35
CA SER A 15 1.71 -5.56 6.90
C SER A 15 0.58 -4.57 7.12
N ILE A 16 -0.57 -4.81 6.48
CA ILE A 16 -1.76 -3.98 6.60
C ILE A 16 -2.88 -4.82 7.17
N ASP A 17 -3.27 -4.49 8.40
CA ASP A 17 -4.55 -4.91 8.95
C ASP A 17 -5.62 -3.94 8.46
N ILE A 18 -6.64 -4.44 7.76
CA ILE A 18 -7.68 -3.54 7.23
C ILE A 18 -8.63 -3.05 8.33
N ASP A 19 -8.60 -3.65 9.54
CA ASP A 19 -9.42 -3.20 10.67
C ASP A 19 -8.95 -1.86 11.28
N GLY A 20 -7.75 -1.40 10.90
CA GLY A 20 -7.22 -0.10 11.27
C GLY A 20 -7.82 1.07 10.48
N PHE A 21 -8.53 0.79 9.38
CA PHE A 21 -9.27 1.81 8.63
C PHE A 21 -10.61 2.12 9.31
N ASP A 22 -11.15 3.30 9.01
CA ASP A 22 -12.47 3.66 9.53
C ASP A 22 -13.53 2.66 9.05
N VAL A 23 -14.49 2.33 9.92
CA VAL A 23 -15.59 1.40 9.61
C VAL A 23 -16.39 1.79 8.37
N ALA A 24 -16.41 3.06 7.98
CA ALA A 24 -17.03 3.50 6.73
C ALA A 24 -16.29 2.98 5.48
N ASP A 25 -14.98 2.78 5.57
CA ASP A 25 -14.14 2.27 4.49
C ASP A 25 -13.90 0.75 4.60
N ALA A 26 -13.80 0.22 5.83
CA ALA A 26 -13.49 -1.20 6.10
C ALA A 26 -14.54 -1.89 7.01
N PRO A 27 -15.83 -1.98 6.63
CA PRO A 27 -16.84 -2.65 7.45
C PRO A 27 -16.63 -4.17 7.59
N ALA A 28 -15.93 -4.82 6.66
CA ALA A 28 -15.82 -6.28 6.55
C ALA A 28 -14.68 -6.86 7.40
N VAL A 29 -14.65 -6.57 8.69
CA VAL A 29 -13.59 -7.00 9.62
C VAL A 29 -14.16 -7.63 10.89
N SER A 30 -13.29 -8.24 11.70
CA SER A 30 -13.70 -8.90 12.96
C SER A 30 -14.05 -7.89 14.05
N THR A 31 -13.34 -6.76 14.11
CA THR A 31 -13.48 -5.70 15.11
C THR A 31 -13.53 -4.30 14.48
N PRO A 32 -14.68 -3.88 13.91
CA PRO A 32 -14.79 -2.58 13.27
C PRO A 32 -14.59 -1.42 14.27
N ALA A 33 -13.85 -0.39 13.86
CA ALA A 33 -13.55 0.78 14.68
C ALA A 33 -14.02 2.08 14.02
N GLU A 34 -14.69 2.93 14.79
CA GLU A 34 -14.98 4.31 14.39
C GLU A 34 -13.74 5.21 14.59
N ASN A 35 -13.60 6.23 13.74
CA ASN A 35 -12.48 7.17 13.73
C ASN A 35 -11.14 6.49 13.42
N GLY A 36 -11.18 5.49 12.53
CA GLY A 36 -10.00 4.84 12.01
C GLY A 36 -9.27 5.70 10.97
N ILE A 37 -8.26 5.10 10.32
CA ILE A 37 -7.57 5.76 9.21
C ILE A 37 -8.55 5.93 8.05
N VAL A 38 -8.65 7.14 7.50
CA VAL A 38 -9.41 7.38 6.26
C VAL A 38 -8.66 6.73 5.10
N ALA A 39 -9.28 5.76 4.44
CA ALA A 39 -8.61 4.94 3.43
C ALA A 39 -8.08 5.79 2.27
N SER A 40 -8.86 6.77 1.81
CA SER A 40 -8.45 7.62 0.68
C SER A 40 -7.20 8.45 0.96
N ASP A 41 -6.97 8.89 2.20
CA ASP A 41 -5.77 9.63 2.60
C ASP A 41 -4.55 8.70 2.69
N PHE A 42 -4.75 7.48 3.20
CA PHE A 42 -3.71 6.45 3.21
C PHE A 42 -3.27 6.09 1.79
N LEU A 43 -4.22 5.81 0.89
CA LEU A 43 -3.93 5.46 -0.51
C LEU A 43 -3.15 6.59 -1.22
N ARG A 44 -3.56 7.85 -1.03
CA ARG A 44 -2.81 9.02 -1.55
C ARG A 44 -1.39 9.09 -0.99
N THR A 45 -1.22 8.75 0.29
CA THR A 45 0.10 8.74 0.94
C THR A 45 0.99 7.66 0.32
N VAL A 46 0.46 6.45 0.07
CA VAL A 46 1.20 5.35 -0.56
C VAL A 46 1.82 5.76 -1.89
N LEU A 47 1.11 6.54 -2.71
CA LEU A 47 1.61 7.04 -4.00
C LEU A 47 2.87 7.93 -3.87
N THR A 48 3.15 8.44 -2.68
CA THR A 48 4.31 9.32 -2.39
C THR A 48 5.48 8.58 -1.72
N LEU A 49 5.28 7.34 -1.29
CA LEU A 49 6.31 6.57 -0.58
C LEU A 49 7.37 6.00 -1.55
N ASP A 50 8.60 5.89 -1.07
CA ASP A 50 9.65 5.12 -1.75
C ASP A 50 9.43 3.62 -1.50
N LEU A 51 8.96 2.91 -2.52
CA LEU A 51 8.66 1.47 -2.49
C LEU A 51 9.71 0.65 -3.25
N SER A 52 10.83 1.25 -3.63
CA SER A 52 11.92 0.57 -4.36
C SER A 52 12.41 -0.67 -3.59
N LYS A 53 12.53 -0.55 -2.27
CA LYS A 53 12.97 -1.60 -1.33
C LYS A 53 11.85 -2.47 -0.74
N LEU A 54 10.59 -2.29 -1.15
CA LEU A 54 9.48 -3.14 -0.69
C LEU A 54 9.66 -4.57 -1.23
N VAL A 55 9.73 -5.56 -0.35
CA VAL A 55 9.94 -6.98 -0.69
C VAL A 55 8.63 -7.77 -0.69
N ALA A 56 7.74 -7.51 0.26
CA ALA A 56 6.49 -8.23 0.43
C ALA A 56 5.42 -7.35 1.05
N THR A 57 4.16 -7.64 0.72
CA THR A 57 2.98 -7.04 1.35
C THR A 57 2.05 -8.14 1.83
N GLU A 58 1.53 -8.02 3.04
CA GLU A 58 0.38 -8.78 3.52
C GLU A 58 -0.80 -7.84 3.81
N ILE A 59 -2.00 -8.30 3.45
CA ILE A 59 -3.27 -7.60 3.71
C ILE A 59 -4.15 -8.62 4.44
N VAL A 60 -4.50 -8.33 5.70
CA VAL A 60 -5.13 -9.28 6.63
C VAL A 60 -6.47 -8.76 7.17
N GLU A 61 -7.18 -9.60 7.94
CA GLU A 61 -8.48 -9.34 8.57
C GLU A 61 -9.67 -9.01 7.66
N PHE A 62 -9.51 -9.16 6.33
CA PHE A 62 -10.65 -9.10 5.43
C PHE A 62 -11.58 -10.30 5.58
N LEU A 63 -12.82 -10.05 5.99
CA LEU A 63 -13.88 -11.02 6.20
C LEU A 63 -15.07 -10.75 5.24
N PRO A 64 -15.07 -11.31 4.01
CA PRO A 64 -16.05 -10.98 2.96
C PRO A 64 -17.53 -11.12 3.35
N LYS A 65 -17.83 -11.98 4.33
CA LYS A 65 -19.19 -12.20 4.84
C LYS A 65 -19.78 -11.00 5.58
N PHE A 66 -18.94 -10.07 6.03
CA PHE A 66 -19.32 -8.86 6.76
C PHE A 66 -19.29 -7.61 5.88
N ASP A 67 -18.96 -7.76 4.60
CA ASP A 67 -18.92 -6.63 3.70
C ASP A 67 -20.32 -6.09 3.40
N ASP A 68 -20.37 -4.81 3.07
CA ASP A 68 -21.62 -4.13 2.77
C ASP A 68 -22.12 -4.45 1.36
N GLN A 69 -23.24 -3.85 0.98
CA GLN A 69 -23.82 -4.04 -0.35
C GLN A 69 -22.98 -3.45 -1.48
N GLN A 70 -22.14 -2.45 -1.18
CA GLN A 70 -21.26 -1.79 -2.14
C GLN A 70 -19.89 -2.46 -2.25
N LYS A 71 -19.61 -3.47 -1.40
CA LYS A 71 -18.33 -4.18 -1.35
C LYS A 71 -17.16 -3.26 -0.96
N SER A 72 -17.42 -2.32 -0.05
CA SER A 72 -16.45 -1.28 0.32
C SER A 72 -15.11 -1.86 0.80
N SER A 73 -15.12 -2.93 1.59
CA SER A 73 -13.87 -3.56 2.06
C SER A 73 -13.15 -4.34 0.97
N GLU A 74 -13.88 -5.04 0.10
CA GLU A 74 -13.29 -5.70 -1.07
C GLU A 74 -12.61 -4.67 -1.99
N GLU A 75 -13.31 -3.56 -2.26
CA GLU A 75 -12.79 -2.45 -3.06
C GLU A 75 -11.54 -1.84 -2.41
N LEU A 76 -11.55 -1.65 -1.08
CA LEU A 76 -10.38 -1.19 -0.33
C LEU A 76 -9.17 -2.12 -0.50
N VAL A 77 -9.35 -3.43 -0.37
CA VAL A 77 -8.26 -4.41 -0.55
C VAL A 77 -7.67 -4.33 -1.96
N VAL A 78 -8.53 -4.23 -2.98
CA VAL A 78 -8.08 -4.05 -4.38
C VAL A 78 -7.32 -2.74 -4.54
N ASN A 79 -7.85 -1.63 -4.03
CA ASN A 79 -7.24 -0.32 -4.13
C ASN A 79 -5.87 -0.25 -3.42
N LEU A 80 -5.72 -0.94 -2.28
CA LEU A 80 -4.45 -1.08 -1.59
C LEU A 80 -3.43 -1.82 -2.46
N MET A 81 -3.82 -2.96 -3.04
CA MET A 81 -2.95 -3.73 -3.95
C MET A 81 -2.52 -2.89 -5.15
N GLU A 82 -3.47 -2.23 -5.83
CA GLU A 82 -3.18 -1.40 -6.99
C GLU A 82 -2.26 -0.23 -6.63
N SER A 83 -2.59 0.53 -5.58
CA SER A 83 -1.81 1.70 -5.17
C SER A 83 -0.37 1.32 -4.80
N ILE A 84 -0.17 0.23 -4.08
CA ILE A 84 1.16 -0.24 -3.68
C ILE A 84 1.96 -0.71 -4.91
N TYR A 85 1.41 -1.62 -5.70
CA TYR A 85 2.17 -2.30 -6.75
C TYR A 85 2.33 -1.45 -8.02
N LEU A 86 1.33 -0.65 -8.41
CA LEU A 86 1.50 0.29 -9.52
C LEU A 86 2.55 1.34 -9.19
N THR A 87 2.57 1.87 -7.96
CA THR A 87 3.61 2.80 -7.51
C THR A 87 4.99 2.14 -7.53
N LYS A 88 5.12 0.93 -6.99
CA LYS A 88 6.38 0.18 -6.99
C LYS A 88 6.90 -0.07 -8.41
N PHE A 89 6.05 -0.56 -9.30
CA PHE A 89 6.46 -0.87 -10.68
C PHE A 89 6.85 0.39 -11.44
N PHE A 90 6.08 1.47 -11.29
CA PHE A 90 6.41 2.75 -11.90
C PHE A 90 7.80 3.26 -11.47
N GLN A 91 8.13 3.17 -10.17
CA GLN A 91 9.44 3.57 -9.65
C GLN A 91 10.59 2.70 -10.21
N ASN A 92 10.38 1.38 -10.28
CA ASN A 92 11.39 0.45 -10.80
C ASN A 92 11.64 0.65 -12.30
N GLU A 93 10.58 0.74 -13.11
CA GLU A 93 10.69 0.93 -14.55
C GLU A 93 11.33 2.28 -14.90
N THR A 94 10.96 3.34 -14.19
CA THR A 94 11.53 4.68 -14.39
C THR A 94 13.02 4.69 -14.08
N THR A 95 13.42 4.10 -12.95
CA THR A 95 14.83 3.97 -12.55
C THR A 95 15.64 3.22 -13.60
N ALA A 96 15.16 2.04 -14.02
CA ALA A 96 15.83 1.22 -15.03
C ALA A 96 15.99 1.94 -16.38
N ALA A 97 14.96 2.65 -16.83
CA ALA A 97 15.00 3.41 -18.08
C ALA A 97 16.02 4.57 -18.03
N ILE A 98 16.14 5.25 -16.89
CA ILE A 98 17.13 6.31 -16.69
C ILE A 98 18.55 5.74 -16.71
N GLU A 99 18.79 4.63 -16.02
CA GLU A 99 20.11 3.97 -15.97
C GLU A 99 20.56 3.52 -17.37
N GLN A 100 19.69 2.88 -18.14
CA GLN A 100 19.97 2.47 -19.51
C GLN A 100 20.35 3.65 -20.41
N ARG A 101 19.62 4.77 -20.31
CA ARG A 101 19.94 5.98 -21.09
C ARG A 101 21.30 6.55 -20.71
N ARG A 102 21.64 6.58 -19.41
CA ARG A 102 22.95 7.07 -18.94
C ARG A 102 24.10 6.22 -19.47
N GLN A 103 23.93 4.89 -19.50
CA GLN A 103 24.92 3.97 -20.07
C GLN A 103 25.07 4.11 -21.58
N ALA A 104 23.99 4.39 -22.31
CA ALA A 104 24.04 4.58 -23.76
C ALA A 104 24.69 5.92 -24.19
N THR A 105 24.72 6.92 -23.29
CA THR A 105 25.34 8.23 -23.53
C THR A 105 26.74 8.39 -22.95
N ALA A 106 27.24 7.40 -22.21
CA ALA A 106 28.58 7.36 -21.63
C ALA A 106 29.57 6.65 -22.57
#